data_AF-A0AA36J755-F1
#
_entry.id   AF-A0AA36J755-F1
#
_cell.length_a   1.000
_cell.length_b   1.000
_cell.length_c   1.000
_cell.angle_alpha   90.00
_cell.angle_beta   90.00
_cell.angle_gamma   90.00
#
_symmetry.space_group_name_H-M   'P 1'
#
loop_
_entity.id
_entity.type
_entity.pdbx_description
1 polymer ?
#
loop_
_entity_poly.entity_id
_entity_poly.type
_entity_poly.pdbx_seq_one_letter_code
_entity_poly.pdbx_strand_id
1 'polypeptide(L)'
;MDAQLRRMCTPKLRTGRADVSKEVMEKWKLGGESRRQLLDTLVEVNGNKEAFKKSMEVCFTKGRKNTICISAGWYSKDRMKTVLGFSKQRVKAVVHYCSASERKKTLTRWDKYEKNVREYWVTEQESGSFETTDEQTLRDTTVVAENAETNQLDLAPPPSGPLSAPAHTSDEEQSMSEDEAAENISMVMDQVLKQQAKLEATAGKLALLETDSAKRRHRALKGLDVHVGKLMAGHDQLANYKEYNQIVKEVEIRTILKNVKKDCEKPKPKQPKEPKEPKEPKEPKEPQEGRCFFVHIAGGEASQDWACGASDCAGSDSYTKVIGAWASIGDAKEAQEWFARMMEEEKATPQALAFLVDALVLVSGDQHEQAAKAEEWIEKFRSTGKELTAKVYAARASADVMNGDFEQVEARMQQMEADGLEIDEEALTVLLLAYGYAQPQQTLLAEQMFKQQMLRGKVRATQEVLQALRVAVGGGRCLQLRRELQIGTSQKSPAEAIDWAAKSPAAKNRKPKGRSRIWKSFLPPPEPAKRLKWE
;
A
#
# COMPACT_ATOMS: atom_id res chain seq x y z
N MET A 1 -6.92 -50.15 -3.10
CA MET A 1 -6.55 -49.04 -2.20
C MET A 1 -6.41 -49.46 -0.73
N ASP A 2 -7.36 -50.18 -0.11
CA ASP A 2 -7.24 -50.57 1.32
C ASP A 2 -5.98 -51.38 1.68
N ALA A 3 -5.59 -52.35 0.84
CA ALA A 3 -4.35 -53.09 1.02
C ALA A 3 -3.08 -52.21 0.89
N GLN A 4 -3.15 -51.13 0.11
CA GLN A 4 -2.04 -50.19 -0.07
C GLN A 4 -1.92 -49.26 1.13
N LEU A 5 -3.04 -48.72 1.63
CA LEU A 5 -3.06 -47.92 2.85
C LEU A 5 -2.59 -48.73 4.06
N ARG A 6 -3.04 -50.00 4.19
CA ARG A 6 -2.51 -50.95 5.18
C ARG A 6 -0.99 -51.05 5.13
N ARG A 7 -0.40 -51.25 3.95
CA ARG A 7 1.07 -51.36 3.77
C ARG A 7 1.80 -50.07 4.13
N MET A 8 1.17 -48.91 3.92
CA MET A 8 1.72 -47.61 4.29
C MET A 8 1.71 -47.37 5.80
N CYS A 9 0.62 -47.76 6.47
CA CYS A 9 0.44 -47.59 7.91
C CYS A 9 1.13 -48.69 8.76
N THR A 10 1.48 -49.83 8.16
CA THR A 10 2.17 -50.92 8.87
C THR A 10 3.67 -50.62 8.96
N PRO A 11 4.27 -50.60 10.17
CA PRO A 11 5.71 -50.40 10.33
C PRO A 11 6.51 -51.49 9.62
N LYS A 12 7.57 -51.11 8.92
CA LYS A 12 8.45 -52.08 8.25
C LYS A 12 9.29 -52.83 9.29
N LEU A 13 9.34 -54.16 9.19
CA LEU A 13 10.09 -55.04 10.11
C LEU A 13 11.55 -54.63 10.30
N ARG A 14 12.20 -54.09 9.26
CA ARG A 14 13.63 -53.72 9.30
C ARG A 14 13.91 -52.37 9.97
N THR A 15 12.98 -51.41 9.87
CA THR A 15 13.23 -50.02 10.31
C THR A 15 12.33 -49.60 11.48
N GLY A 16 11.28 -50.36 11.79
CA GLY A 16 10.29 -50.01 12.82
C GLY A 16 9.48 -48.74 12.51
N ARG A 17 9.69 -48.11 11.34
CA ARG A 17 9.00 -46.89 10.92
C ARG A 17 7.96 -47.21 9.85
N ALA A 18 6.79 -46.59 9.95
CA ALA A 18 5.79 -46.59 8.90
C ALA A 18 6.16 -45.57 7.81
N ASP A 19 5.53 -45.69 6.64
CA ASP A 19 5.78 -44.80 5.50
C ASP A 19 4.94 -43.51 5.56
N VAL A 20 4.12 -43.33 6.61
CA VAL A 20 3.24 -42.18 6.85
C VAL A 20 3.54 -41.53 8.21
N SER A 21 3.04 -40.31 8.44
CA SER A 21 3.21 -39.59 9.71
C SER A 21 2.57 -40.36 10.88
N LYS A 22 3.01 -40.04 12.11
CA LYS A 22 2.45 -40.66 13.33
C LYS A 22 0.95 -40.40 13.48
N GLU A 23 0.47 -39.22 13.08
CA GLU A 23 -0.93 -38.82 13.15
C GLU A 23 -1.82 -39.65 12.21
N VAL A 24 -1.36 -39.91 10.98
CA VAL A 24 -2.06 -40.81 10.04
C VAL A 24 -2.12 -42.23 10.59
N MET A 25 -1.05 -42.68 11.27
CA MET A 25 -1.03 -43.98 11.93
C MET A 25 -2.01 -44.05 13.10
N GLU A 26 -2.17 -42.99 13.88
CA GLU A 26 -3.16 -42.91 14.96
C GLU A 26 -4.59 -42.96 14.43
N LYS A 27 -4.91 -42.19 13.38
CA LYS A 27 -6.22 -42.27 12.70
C LYS A 27 -6.49 -43.66 12.12
N TRP A 28 -5.47 -44.31 11.56
CA TRP A 28 -5.57 -45.68 11.08
C TRP A 28 -5.89 -46.67 12.21
N LYS A 29 -5.33 -46.46 13.41
CA LYS A 29 -5.59 -47.29 14.60
C LYS A 29 -6.98 -47.04 15.20
N LEU A 30 -7.49 -45.82 15.16
CA LEU A 30 -8.85 -45.48 15.61
C LEU A 30 -9.92 -46.26 14.82
N GLY A 31 -9.63 -46.58 13.55
CA GLY A 31 -10.51 -47.40 12.72
C GLY A 31 -11.79 -46.67 12.32
N GLY A 32 -12.81 -47.43 11.88
CA GLY A 32 -14.13 -46.88 11.55
C GLY A 32 -14.12 -45.79 10.48
N GLU A 33 -14.76 -44.66 10.78
CA GLU A 33 -14.92 -43.53 9.89
C GLU A 33 -13.60 -42.84 9.56
N SER A 34 -12.69 -42.71 10.53
CA SER A 34 -11.35 -42.13 10.30
C SER A 34 -10.55 -42.93 9.27
N ARG A 35 -10.71 -44.26 9.26
CA ARG A 35 -10.08 -45.12 8.26
C ARG A 35 -10.71 -44.94 6.88
N ARG A 36 -12.03 -44.73 6.81
CA ARG A 36 -12.74 -44.46 5.56
C ARG A 36 -12.30 -43.14 4.94
N GLN A 37 -12.18 -42.08 5.75
CA GLN A 37 -11.66 -40.78 5.31
C GLN A 37 -10.24 -40.88 4.72
N LEU A 38 -9.35 -41.67 5.33
CA LEU A 38 -8.01 -41.92 4.80
C LEU A 38 -8.03 -42.73 3.49
N LEU A 39 -9.03 -43.59 3.30
CA LEU A 39 -9.21 -44.33 2.06
C LEU A 39 -9.75 -43.44 0.95
N ASP A 40 -10.73 -42.59 1.27
CA ASP A 40 -11.37 -41.67 0.31
C ASP A 40 -10.32 -40.68 -0.23
N THR A 41 -9.53 -40.06 0.65
CA THR A 41 -8.38 -39.23 0.24
C THR A 41 -7.34 -40.00 -0.58
N LEU A 42 -7.08 -41.28 -0.28
CA LEU A 42 -6.20 -42.11 -1.10
C LEU A 42 -6.80 -42.44 -2.47
N VAL A 43 -8.12 -42.56 -2.57
CA VAL A 43 -8.86 -42.77 -3.82
C VAL A 43 -8.84 -41.49 -4.66
N GLU A 44 -9.05 -40.33 -4.06
CA GLU A 44 -9.00 -39.02 -4.73
C GLU A 44 -7.65 -38.76 -5.41
N VAL A 45 -6.54 -39.12 -4.75
CA VAL A 45 -5.20 -39.03 -5.34
C VAL A 45 -4.83 -40.22 -6.24
N ASN A 46 -5.82 -41.03 -6.63
CA ASN A 46 -5.69 -42.20 -7.49
C ASN A 46 -4.62 -43.21 -7.02
N GLY A 47 -4.48 -43.37 -5.70
CA GLY A 47 -3.49 -44.26 -5.09
C GLY A 47 -2.05 -43.76 -5.16
N ASN A 48 -1.80 -42.50 -5.54
CA ASN A 48 -0.46 -41.93 -5.52
C ASN A 48 0.00 -41.64 -4.08
N LYS A 49 1.01 -42.38 -3.62
CA LYS A 49 1.54 -42.31 -2.26
C LYS A 49 2.10 -40.94 -1.87
N GLU A 50 2.82 -40.27 -2.77
CA GLU A 50 3.45 -38.99 -2.46
C GLU A 50 2.44 -37.84 -2.47
N ALA A 51 1.45 -37.90 -3.38
CA ALA A 51 0.32 -36.97 -3.38
C ALA A 51 -0.55 -37.14 -2.12
N PHE A 52 -0.79 -38.38 -1.67
CA PHE A 52 -1.49 -38.67 -0.42
C PHE A 52 -0.79 -38.05 0.80
N LYS A 53 0.53 -38.24 0.93
CA LYS A 53 1.30 -37.65 2.03
C LYS A 53 1.22 -36.14 2.03
N LYS A 54 1.37 -35.52 0.85
CA LYS A 54 1.31 -34.06 0.70
C LYS A 54 -0.08 -33.50 1.03
N SER A 55 -1.14 -34.17 0.58
CA SER A 55 -2.52 -33.81 0.91
C SER A 55 -2.77 -33.87 2.42
N MET A 56 -2.32 -34.95 3.07
CA MET A 56 -2.44 -35.08 4.53
C MET A 56 -1.61 -34.02 5.28
N GLU A 57 -0.39 -33.71 4.84
CA GLU A 57 0.46 -32.66 5.46
C GLU A 57 -0.17 -31.26 5.38
N VAL A 58 -0.89 -30.95 4.30
CA VAL A 58 -1.59 -29.66 4.13
C VAL A 58 -2.79 -29.53 5.06
N CYS A 59 -3.48 -30.62 5.40
CA CYS A 59 -4.62 -30.60 6.32
C CYS A 59 -4.23 -30.38 7.80
N PHE A 60 -2.96 -30.58 8.18
CA PHE A 60 -2.48 -30.40 9.56
C PHE A 60 -1.68 -29.10 9.73
N THR A 61 -2.18 -27.97 9.24
CA THR A 61 -1.61 -26.67 9.60
C THR A 61 -2.05 -26.27 11.00
N LYS A 62 -1.11 -26.21 11.95
CA LYS A 62 -1.35 -25.81 13.34
C LYS A 62 -1.79 -24.35 13.42
N GLY A 63 -3.05 -24.11 13.76
CA GLY A 63 -3.54 -22.79 14.16
C GLY A 63 -3.09 -22.43 15.57
N ARG A 64 -2.79 -21.16 15.83
CA ARG A 64 -2.64 -20.63 17.18
C ARG A 64 -3.74 -19.62 17.43
N LYS A 65 -4.56 -19.84 18.45
CA LYS A 65 -5.57 -18.87 18.87
C LYS A 65 -5.06 -18.13 20.10
N ASN A 66 -4.92 -16.81 19.97
CA ASN A 66 -4.58 -15.94 21.08
C ASN A 66 -5.86 -15.26 21.57
N THR A 67 -6.27 -15.55 22.80
CA THR A 67 -7.47 -14.93 23.39
C THR A 67 -7.01 -13.94 24.44
N ILE A 68 -7.28 -12.65 24.19
CA ILE A 68 -6.99 -11.57 25.13
C ILE A 68 -8.31 -11.17 25.81
N CYS A 69 -8.40 -11.38 27.11
CA CYS A 69 -9.50 -10.92 27.94
C CYS A 69 -9.11 -9.59 28.59
N ILE A 70 -9.83 -8.52 28.23
CA ILE A 70 -9.67 -7.19 28.80
C ILE A 70 -10.88 -6.91 29.70
N SER A 71 -10.66 -6.80 31.02
CA SER A 71 -11.68 -6.32 31.94
C SER A 71 -11.55 -4.81 32.07
N ALA A 72 -12.57 -4.07 31.64
CA ALA A 72 -12.58 -2.61 31.69
C ALA A 72 -13.96 -2.09 32.09
N GLY A 73 -13.98 -0.90 32.71
CA GLY A 73 -15.20 -0.30 33.22
C GLY A 73 -15.11 1.20 33.40
N TRP A 74 -16.26 1.81 33.68
CA TRP A 74 -16.38 3.24 33.98
C TRP A 74 -16.25 3.49 35.48
N TYR A 75 -15.32 4.35 35.85
CA TYR A 75 -15.02 4.64 37.25
C TYR A 75 -14.95 6.14 37.52
N SER A 76 -15.60 6.59 38.59
CA SER A 76 -15.36 7.90 39.17
C SER A 76 -14.01 7.93 39.91
N LYS A 77 -13.48 9.13 40.17
CA LYS A 77 -12.19 9.30 40.88
C LYS A 77 -12.17 8.63 42.25
N ASP A 78 -13.31 8.55 42.91
CA ASP A 78 -13.41 7.93 44.23
C ASP A 78 -13.61 6.42 44.12
N ARG A 79 -14.37 5.94 43.12
CA ARG A 79 -14.49 4.49 42.83
C ARG A 79 -13.16 3.88 42.38
N MET A 80 -12.30 4.61 41.67
CA MET A 80 -10.94 4.13 41.37
C MET A 80 -10.10 3.89 42.63
N LYS A 81 -10.30 4.67 43.70
CA LYS A 81 -9.58 4.50 44.96
C LYS A 81 -10.16 3.36 45.78
N THR A 82 -11.48 3.27 45.85
CA THR A 82 -12.17 2.30 46.72
C THR A 82 -12.28 0.91 46.10
N VAL A 83 -12.64 0.83 44.81
CA VAL A 83 -12.87 -0.45 44.10
C VAL A 83 -11.57 -0.98 43.51
N LEU A 84 -10.80 -0.14 42.81
CA LEU A 84 -9.55 -0.56 42.14
C LEU A 84 -8.31 -0.41 43.01
N GLY A 85 -8.41 0.20 44.20
CA GLY A 85 -7.27 0.41 45.10
C GLY A 85 -6.19 1.34 44.53
N PHE A 86 -6.49 2.18 43.54
CA PHE A 86 -5.48 2.99 42.87
C PHE A 86 -4.92 4.08 43.80
N SER A 87 -3.60 4.26 43.73
CA SER A 87 -2.92 5.35 44.44
C SER A 87 -3.39 6.71 43.90
N LYS A 88 -3.31 7.76 44.74
CA LYS A 88 -3.67 9.13 44.32
C LYS A 88 -2.92 9.59 43.06
N GLN A 89 -1.68 9.13 42.88
CA GLN A 89 -0.87 9.42 41.69
C GLN A 89 -1.39 8.68 40.45
N ARG A 90 -1.74 7.39 40.59
CA ARG A 90 -2.31 6.59 39.50
C ARG A 90 -3.67 7.15 39.04
N VAL A 91 -4.54 7.55 39.98
CA VAL A 91 -5.81 8.21 39.64
C VAL A 91 -5.57 9.52 38.88
N LYS A 92 -4.59 10.34 39.29
CA LYS A 92 -4.24 11.56 38.54
C LYS A 92 -3.76 11.26 37.12
N ALA A 93 -2.94 10.22 36.94
CA ALA A 93 -2.46 9.80 35.64
C ALA A 93 -3.59 9.29 34.72
N VAL A 94 -4.49 8.47 35.24
CA VAL A 94 -5.68 7.99 34.52
C VAL A 94 -6.57 9.16 34.11
N VAL A 95 -6.87 10.07 35.03
CA VAL A 95 -7.66 11.26 34.74
C VAL A 95 -7.00 12.13 33.68
N HIS A 96 -5.68 12.33 33.76
CA HIS A 96 -4.93 13.09 32.76
C HIS A 96 -4.98 12.42 31.38
N TYR A 97 -4.76 11.10 31.32
CA TYR A 97 -4.82 10.32 30.09
C TYR A 97 -6.19 10.39 29.41
N CYS A 98 -7.26 10.16 30.17
CA CYS A 98 -8.63 10.20 29.66
C CYS A 98 -9.09 11.62 29.33
N SER A 99 -8.54 12.66 29.98
CA SER A 99 -8.95 14.06 29.76
C SER A 99 -8.21 14.75 28.61
N ALA A 100 -7.30 14.06 27.91
CA ALA A 100 -6.64 14.56 26.70
C ALA A 100 -7.68 14.88 25.60
N SER A 101 -7.45 15.93 24.79
CA SER A 101 -8.39 16.44 23.78
C SER A 101 -8.89 15.36 22.83
N GLU A 102 -8.00 14.48 22.37
CA GLU A 102 -8.28 13.37 21.46
C GLU A 102 -9.23 12.32 22.06
N ARG A 103 -9.06 12.00 23.35
CA ARG A 103 -9.71 10.86 24.01
C ARG A 103 -10.87 11.25 24.93
N LYS A 104 -11.04 12.55 25.19
CA LYS A 104 -12.06 13.04 26.13
C LYS A 104 -13.48 12.64 25.72
N LYS A 105 -13.79 12.58 24.42
CA LYS A 105 -15.12 12.18 23.92
C LYS A 105 -15.43 10.70 24.15
N THR A 106 -14.42 9.84 24.09
CA THR A 106 -14.57 8.37 24.13
C THR A 106 -14.28 7.77 25.50
N LEU A 107 -13.36 8.34 26.27
CA LEU A 107 -12.89 7.82 27.56
C LEU A 107 -13.38 8.62 28.78
N THR A 108 -14.21 9.65 28.57
CA THR A 108 -14.87 10.36 29.68
C THR A 108 -16.35 10.49 29.44
N ARG A 109 -17.14 10.31 30.49
CA ARG A 109 -18.59 10.53 30.45
C ARG A 109 -19.09 11.09 31.78
N TRP A 110 -20.31 11.59 31.76
CA TRP A 110 -21.03 11.92 32.98
C TRP A 110 -21.78 10.68 33.47
N ASP A 111 -21.81 10.48 34.78
CA ASP A 111 -22.60 9.41 35.38
C ASP A 111 -24.09 9.63 35.01
N LYS A 112 -24.77 8.53 34.68
CA LYS A 112 -26.16 8.55 34.20
C LYS A 112 -27.14 9.05 35.27
N TYR A 113 -26.83 8.82 36.54
CA TYR A 113 -27.68 9.11 37.70
C TYR A 113 -27.15 10.31 38.49
N GLU A 114 -25.84 10.45 38.60
CA GLU A 114 -25.17 11.56 39.27
C GLU A 114 -24.56 12.55 38.27
N LYS A 115 -25.36 13.52 37.82
CA LYS A 115 -24.94 14.49 36.77
C LYS A 115 -23.69 15.30 37.11
N ASN A 116 -23.28 15.38 38.37
CA ASN A 116 -22.08 16.10 38.81
C ASN A 116 -20.83 15.22 38.88
N VAL A 117 -20.97 13.91 38.66
CA VAL A 117 -19.86 12.95 38.73
C VAL A 117 -19.39 12.62 37.32
N ARG A 118 -18.08 12.78 37.12
CA ARG A 118 -17.41 12.39 35.88
C ARG A 118 -16.78 11.01 36.05
N GLU A 119 -17.11 10.13 35.13
CA GLU A 119 -16.54 8.79 35.03
C GLU A 119 -15.49 8.74 33.92
N TYR A 120 -14.52 7.86 34.12
CA TYR A 120 -13.42 7.63 33.20
C TYR A 120 -13.34 6.15 32.89
N TRP A 121 -13.07 5.80 31.64
CA TRP A 121 -12.88 4.41 31.23
C TRP A 121 -11.51 3.92 31.71
N VAL A 122 -11.49 2.82 32.46
CA VAL A 122 -10.28 2.24 33.04
C VAL A 122 -10.22 0.76 32.73
N THR A 123 -9.10 0.33 32.16
CA THR A 123 -8.75 -1.08 32.05
C THR A 123 -8.21 -1.58 33.38
N GLU A 124 -8.88 -2.56 33.96
CA GLU A 124 -8.58 -3.13 35.28
C GLU A 124 -7.48 -4.19 35.18
N GLN A 125 -7.65 -5.11 34.22
CA GLN A 125 -6.73 -6.22 33.98
C GLN A 125 -6.78 -6.62 32.50
N GLU A 126 -5.59 -6.86 31.95
CA GLU A 126 -5.41 -7.52 30.66
C GLU A 126 -4.82 -8.89 30.95
N SER A 127 -5.53 -9.93 30.55
CA SER A 127 -5.04 -11.31 30.66
C SER A 127 -5.09 -11.97 29.29
N GLY A 128 -4.01 -12.63 28.91
CA GLY A 128 -3.94 -13.40 27.67
C GLY A 128 -3.84 -14.88 27.99
N SER A 129 -4.64 -15.71 27.33
CA SER A 129 -4.44 -17.16 27.29
C SER A 129 -4.02 -17.58 25.90
N PHE A 130 -3.02 -18.46 25.86
CA PHE A 130 -2.56 -19.09 24.64
C PHE A 130 -3.13 -20.51 24.59
N GLU A 131 -4.07 -20.74 23.69
CA GLU A 131 -4.56 -22.07 23.40
C GLU A 131 -3.96 -22.52 22.06
N THR A 132 -3.19 -23.60 22.13
CA THR A 132 -2.80 -24.35 20.93
C THR A 132 -3.91 -25.36 20.71
N THR A 133 -4.92 -24.99 19.94
CA THR A 133 -5.94 -25.93 19.50
C THR A 133 -5.45 -26.63 18.23
N ASP A 134 -5.25 -27.94 18.32
CA ASP A 134 -5.05 -28.80 17.16
C ASP A 134 -6.42 -28.98 16.46
N GLU A 135 -6.93 -27.93 15.83
CA GLU A 135 -8.18 -28.00 15.07
C GLU A 135 -7.93 -28.69 13.72
N GLN A 136 -8.38 -29.95 13.63
CA GLN A 136 -8.49 -30.68 12.38
C GLN A 136 -9.75 -30.23 11.64
N THR A 137 -9.64 -29.19 10.81
CA THR A 137 -10.74 -28.85 9.89
C THR A 137 -10.56 -29.60 8.58
N LEU A 138 -11.40 -30.62 8.37
CA LEU A 138 -11.64 -31.20 7.06
C LEU A 138 -12.38 -30.14 6.21
N ARG A 139 -11.68 -29.49 5.27
CA ARG A 139 -12.34 -28.81 4.16
C ARG A 139 -12.80 -29.88 3.17
N ASP A 140 -14.06 -30.25 3.29
CA ASP A 140 -14.76 -31.01 2.25
C ASP A 140 -14.85 -30.12 1.01
N THR A 141 -14.11 -30.48 -0.05
CA THR A 141 -14.07 -29.71 -1.29
C THR A 141 -14.63 -30.55 -2.43
N THR A 142 -15.93 -30.84 -2.39
CA THR A 142 -16.75 -31.39 -3.50
C THR A 142 -18.19 -30.90 -3.21
N VAL A 143 -19.06 -30.36 -4.06
CA VAL A 143 -19.37 -30.32 -5.51
C VAL A 143 -20.21 -29.00 -5.65
N VAL A 144 -20.12 -28.16 -6.70
CA VAL A 144 -20.94 -28.22 -7.93
C VAL A 144 -20.29 -27.37 -9.02
N ALA A 145 -19.74 -28.05 -10.02
CA ALA A 145 -19.89 -27.65 -11.41
C ALA A 145 -20.53 -28.85 -12.14
N GLU A 146 -21.44 -28.53 -13.06
CA GLU A 146 -22.08 -29.40 -14.06
C GLU A 146 -23.27 -30.26 -13.58
N ASN A 147 -24.49 -29.76 -13.85
CA ASN A 147 -25.36 -30.42 -14.84
C ASN A 147 -26.52 -29.50 -15.24
N ALA A 148 -26.70 -29.41 -16.56
CA ALA A 148 -27.82 -28.76 -17.22
C ALA A 148 -29.01 -29.74 -17.37
N GLU A 149 -30.19 -29.14 -17.39
CA GLU A 149 -31.47 -29.58 -17.98
C GLU A 149 -32.42 -30.57 -17.26
N THR A 150 -33.61 -29.99 -17.00
CA THR A 150 -34.97 -30.58 -16.96
C THR A 150 -35.36 -31.55 -15.84
N ASN A 151 -36.12 -31.05 -14.86
CA ASN A 151 -37.54 -31.44 -14.72
C ASN A 151 -38.27 -30.62 -13.64
N GLN A 152 -39.51 -30.27 -13.98
CA GLN A 152 -40.54 -29.66 -13.12
C GLN A 152 -40.78 -30.49 -11.86
N LEU A 153 -41.05 -29.82 -10.73
CA LEU A 153 -42.09 -30.18 -9.77
C LEU A 153 -42.30 -29.05 -8.75
N ASP A 154 -43.56 -28.62 -8.66
CA ASP A 154 -44.14 -27.66 -7.71
C ASP A 154 -43.83 -27.99 -6.25
N LEU A 155 -43.63 -26.95 -5.42
CA LEU A 155 -44.13 -26.87 -4.04
C LEU A 155 -44.09 -25.42 -3.52
N ALA A 156 -45.17 -25.04 -2.85
CA ALA A 156 -45.67 -23.69 -2.52
C ALA A 156 -44.80 -22.83 -1.56
N PRO A 157 -45.05 -21.50 -1.50
CA PRO A 157 -44.27 -20.58 -0.65
C PRO A 157 -44.80 -20.51 0.79
N PRO A 158 -43.95 -20.33 1.82
CA PRO A 158 -44.39 -19.96 3.15
C PRO A 158 -44.54 -18.43 3.31
N PRO A 159 -45.34 -17.98 4.30
CA PRO A 159 -46.07 -16.72 4.24
C PRO A 159 -45.28 -15.50 4.70
N SER A 160 -45.68 -14.37 4.16
CA SER A 160 -45.34 -13.01 4.55
C SER A 160 -45.88 -12.63 5.93
N GLY A 161 -45.03 -12.01 6.75
CA GLY A 161 -45.41 -11.35 8.01
C GLY A 161 -44.22 -10.60 8.62
N PRO A 162 -44.39 -9.33 9.08
CA PRO A 162 -43.27 -8.38 9.23
C PRO A 162 -42.71 -8.38 10.66
N LEU A 163 -41.38 -8.38 10.78
CA LEU A 163 -40.71 -8.04 12.03
C LEU A 163 -39.60 -7.03 11.77
N SER A 164 -39.87 -5.83 12.26
CA SER A 164 -38.99 -4.68 12.37
C SER A 164 -37.90 -4.94 13.42
N ALA A 165 -36.62 -4.75 13.08
CA ALA A 165 -35.52 -4.58 14.02
C ALA A 165 -34.38 -3.76 13.35
N PRO A 166 -33.59 -3.03 14.13
CA PRO A 166 -33.03 -1.74 13.74
C PRO A 166 -31.65 -1.82 13.08
N ALA A 167 -31.37 -0.78 12.30
CA ALA A 167 -30.08 -0.50 11.70
C ALA A 167 -28.95 -0.47 12.76
N HIS A 168 -27.96 -1.33 12.57
CA HIS A 168 -26.66 -1.21 13.22
C HIS A 168 -25.75 -0.37 12.33
N THR A 169 -25.23 0.69 12.94
CA THR A 169 -24.33 1.69 12.39
C THR A 169 -22.94 1.10 12.15
N SER A 170 -22.37 1.52 11.01
CA SER A 170 -21.02 1.31 10.50
C SER A 170 -19.90 1.45 11.52
N ASP A 171 -18.92 0.55 11.39
CA ASP A 171 -17.60 0.64 11.98
C ASP A 171 -16.83 1.84 11.40
N GLU A 172 -16.49 2.82 12.25
CA GLU A 172 -15.60 3.93 11.93
C GLU A 172 -14.14 3.52 12.22
N GLU A 173 -13.38 3.15 11.18
CA GLU A 173 -11.93 3.08 11.27
C GLU A 173 -11.35 4.50 11.20
N GLN A 174 -10.81 4.97 12.33
CA GLN A 174 -10.16 6.29 12.43
C GLN A 174 -8.77 6.24 11.79
N SER A 175 -8.67 6.73 10.55
CA SER A 175 -7.39 7.01 9.90
C SER A 175 -6.72 8.22 10.57
N MET A 176 -5.59 8.00 11.25
CA MET A 176 -4.79 9.09 11.82
C MET A 176 -4.28 10.02 10.72
N SER A 177 -4.49 11.33 10.87
CA SER A 177 -4.06 12.32 9.89
C SER A 177 -2.54 12.53 9.89
N GLU A 178 -1.96 13.03 8.79
CA GLU A 178 -0.52 13.36 8.72
C GLU A 178 -0.10 14.39 9.77
N ASP A 179 -1.04 15.25 10.18
CA ASP A 179 -0.87 16.22 11.28
C ASP A 179 -0.80 15.51 12.64
N GLU A 180 -1.60 14.46 12.85
CA GLU A 180 -1.59 13.65 14.08
C GLU A 180 -0.31 12.80 14.18
N ALA A 181 0.22 12.31 13.06
CA ALA A 181 1.54 11.68 13.01
C ALA A 181 2.67 12.68 13.33
N ALA A 182 2.56 13.94 12.87
CA ALA A 182 3.52 14.98 13.17
C ALA A 182 3.48 15.42 14.65
N GLU A 183 2.29 15.54 15.23
CA GLU A 183 2.12 15.82 16.67
C GLU A 183 2.66 14.69 17.54
N ASN A 184 2.44 13.43 17.14
CA ASN A 184 2.99 12.26 17.82
C ASN A 184 4.53 12.24 17.79
N ILE A 185 5.16 12.56 16.65
CA ILE A 185 6.62 12.67 16.54
C ILE A 185 7.14 13.83 17.41
N SER A 186 6.45 14.97 17.40
CA SER A 186 6.80 16.12 18.24
C SER A 186 6.76 15.76 19.72
N MET A 187 5.70 15.07 20.17
CA MET A 187 5.55 14.62 21.56
C MET A 187 6.65 13.64 21.98
N VAL A 188 7.03 12.70 21.09
CA VAL A 188 8.13 11.76 21.35
C VAL A 188 9.46 12.50 21.46
N MET A 189 9.73 13.49 20.60
CA MET A 189 10.94 14.31 20.67
C MET A 189 11.01 15.13 21.96
N ASP A 190 9.89 15.69 22.38
CA ASP A 190 9.76 16.44 23.63
C ASP A 190 10.07 15.55 24.85
N GLN A 191 9.66 14.28 24.79
CA GLN A 191 9.97 13.29 25.81
C GLN A 191 11.44 12.87 25.78
N VAL A 192 12.05 12.74 24.60
CA VAL A 192 13.50 12.47 24.47
C VAL A 192 14.32 13.61 25.07
N LEU A 193 13.99 14.87 24.78
CA LEU A 193 14.68 16.04 25.34
C LEU A 193 14.55 16.11 26.87
N LYS A 194 13.37 15.80 27.42
CA LYS A 194 13.17 15.71 28.87
C LYS A 194 14.01 14.61 29.52
N GLN A 195 14.21 13.48 28.85
CA GLN A 195 15.06 12.40 29.35
C GLN A 195 16.55 12.74 29.23
N GLN A 196 16.94 13.44 28.15
CA GLN A 196 18.30 13.94 27.98
C GLN A 196 18.71 14.90 29.10
N ALA A 197 17.86 15.87 29.44
CA ALA A 197 18.12 16.80 30.55
C ALA A 197 18.28 16.09 31.90
N LYS A 198 17.51 15.01 32.14
CA LYS A 198 17.66 14.17 33.34
C LYS A 198 18.97 13.39 33.33
N LEU A 199 19.36 12.84 32.19
CA LEU A 199 20.63 12.13 32.03
C LEU A 199 21.81 13.07 32.31
N GLU A 200 21.80 14.27 31.77
CA GLU A 200 22.82 15.30 32.03
C GLU A 200 22.89 15.68 33.51
N ALA A 201 21.74 15.91 34.16
CA ALA A 201 21.68 16.20 35.59
C ALA A 201 22.23 15.03 36.45
N THR A 202 21.95 13.79 36.07
CA THR A 202 22.53 12.61 36.75
C THR A 202 24.01 12.44 36.48
N ALA A 203 24.47 12.75 35.26
CA ALA A 203 25.88 12.71 34.89
C ALA A 203 26.68 13.76 35.66
N GLY A 204 26.12 14.96 35.87
CA GLY A 204 26.71 16.01 36.71
C GLY A 204 26.83 15.60 38.18
N LYS A 205 25.78 14.98 38.74
CA LYS A 205 25.82 14.43 40.11
C LYS A 205 26.83 13.30 40.28
N LEU A 206 26.97 12.44 39.26
CA LEU A 206 27.97 11.36 39.25
C LEU A 206 29.40 11.88 39.12
N ALA A 207 29.61 13.03 38.45
CA ALA A 207 30.93 13.63 38.31
C ALA A 207 31.47 14.18 39.64
N LEU A 208 30.59 14.57 40.57
CA LEU A 208 30.96 15.03 41.91
C LEU A 208 31.39 13.88 42.85
N LEU A 209 31.07 12.64 42.50
CA LEU A 209 31.45 11.46 43.27
C LEU A 209 32.79 10.94 42.75
N GLU A 210 33.87 11.10 43.51
CA GLU A 210 35.23 10.74 43.09
C GLU A 210 35.51 9.22 43.00
N THR A 211 34.49 8.39 43.20
CA THR A 211 34.61 6.91 43.16
C THR A 211 34.82 6.38 41.73
N ASP A 212 35.63 5.33 41.58
CA ASP A 212 35.90 4.72 40.26
C ASP A 212 34.66 4.11 39.58
N SER A 213 33.70 3.66 40.37
CA SER A 213 32.40 3.17 39.89
C SER A 213 31.55 4.30 39.31
N ALA A 214 31.57 5.49 39.93
CA ALA A 214 30.89 6.68 39.41
C ALA A 214 31.55 7.19 38.13
N LYS A 215 32.89 7.21 38.08
CA LYS A 215 33.67 7.58 36.87
C LYS A 215 33.41 6.64 35.70
N ARG A 216 33.22 5.33 35.94
CA ARG A 216 32.83 4.36 34.89
C ARG A 216 31.41 4.60 34.37
N ARG A 217 30.44 4.84 35.26
CA ARG A 217 29.06 5.17 34.87
C ARG A 217 28.95 6.50 34.15
N HIS A 218 29.69 7.53 34.56
CA HIS A 218 29.75 8.82 33.87
C HIS A 218 30.30 8.69 32.44
N ARG A 219 31.34 7.86 32.23
CA ARG A 219 31.86 7.56 30.88
C ARG A 219 30.82 6.83 30.01
N ALA A 220 30.07 5.88 30.58
CA ALA A 220 29.01 5.19 29.85
C ALA A 220 27.87 6.14 29.45
N LEU A 221 27.47 7.05 30.33
CA LEU A 221 26.46 8.08 30.06
C LEU A 221 26.90 9.05 28.95
N LYS A 222 28.18 9.47 28.94
CA LYS A 222 28.73 10.28 27.83
C LYS A 222 28.72 9.56 26.48
N GLY A 223 28.81 8.23 26.46
CA GLY A 223 28.68 7.46 25.21
C GLY A 223 27.26 7.47 24.63
N LEU A 224 26.24 7.60 25.50
CA LEU A 224 24.84 7.70 25.11
C LEU A 224 24.52 9.05 24.46
N ASP A 225 25.18 10.11 24.92
CA ASP A 225 25.05 11.48 24.40
C ASP A 225 25.35 11.57 22.89
N VAL A 226 26.33 10.79 22.41
CA VAL A 226 26.66 10.67 20.98
C VAL A 226 25.50 10.10 20.15
N HIS A 227 24.69 9.21 20.74
CA HIS A 227 23.55 8.61 20.04
C HIS A 227 22.36 9.57 20.00
N VAL A 228 22.14 10.33 21.08
CA VAL A 228 21.12 11.38 21.13
C VAL A 228 21.46 12.50 20.14
N GLY A 229 22.72 12.90 20.03
CA GLY A 229 23.17 13.86 19.01
C GLY A 229 22.91 13.38 17.57
N LYS A 230 23.11 12.09 17.28
CA LYS A 230 22.77 11.51 15.96
C LYS A 230 21.26 11.48 15.70
N LEU A 231 20.47 11.19 16.72
CA LEU A 231 19.00 11.19 16.62
C LEU A 231 18.49 12.62 16.32
N MET A 232 19.01 13.63 17.02
CA MET A 232 18.70 15.04 16.78
C MET A 232 19.10 15.50 15.38
N ALA A 233 20.30 15.15 14.92
CA ALA A 233 20.73 15.46 13.55
C ALA A 233 19.83 14.81 12.48
N GLY A 234 19.33 13.59 12.74
CA GLY A 234 18.36 12.93 11.86
C GLY A 234 17.00 13.63 11.84
N HIS A 235 16.53 14.12 13.00
CA HIS A 235 15.30 14.91 13.09
C HIS A 235 15.43 16.24 12.34
N ASP A 236 16.55 16.96 12.48
CA ASP A 236 16.78 18.22 11.78
C ASP A 236 16.89 18.01 10.25
N GLN A 237 17.45 16.89 9.82
CA GLN A 237 17.45 16.48 8.41
C GLN A 237 16.03 16.21 7.89
N LEU A 238 15.16 15.59 8.70
CA LEU A 238 13.75 15.37 8.35
C LEU A 238 12.95 16.68 8.30
N ALA A 239 13.20 17.59 9.23
CA ALA A 239 12.58 18.92 9.22
C ALA A 239 12.97 19.71 7.97
N ASN A 240 14.27 19.75 7.64
CA ASN A 240 14.76 20.34 6.40
C ASN A 240 14.23 19.63 5.15
N TYR A 241 14.00 18.33 5.20
CA TYR A 241 13.44 17.56 4.08
C TYR A 241 11.95 17.88 3.85
N LYS A 242 11.16 18.14 4.90
CA LYS A 242 9.78 18.62 4.78
C LYS A 242 9.73 20.00 4.12
N GLU A 243 10.54 20.93 4.60
CA GLU A 243 10.61 22.30 4.06
C GLU A 243 11.12 22.29 2.61
N TYR A 244 12.15 21.48 2.31
CA TYR A 244 12.64 21.27 0.95
C TYR A 244 11.59 20.64 0.03
N ASN A 245 10.85 19.62 0.47
CA ASN A 245 9.80 19.01 -0.34
C ASN A 245 8.66 19.98 -0.63
N GLN A 246 8.30 20.83 0.33
CA GLN A 246 7.26 21.83 0.13
C GLN A 246 7.69 22.89 -0.89
N ILE A 247 8.93 23.39 -0.76
CA ILE A 247 9.53 24.33 -1.72
C ILE A 247 9.71 23.69 -3.10
N VAL A 248 10.16 22.43 -3.17
CA VAL A 248 10.33 21.72 -4.45
C VAL A 248 8.99 21.45 -5.12
N LYS A 249 7.96 21.06 -4.37
CA LYS A 249 6.59 20.91 -4.89
C LYS A 249 6.11 22.24 -5.50
N GLU A 250 6.27 23.36 -4.79
CA GLU A 250 5.89 24.68 -5.32
C GLU A 250 6.69 25.10 -6.56
N VAL A 251 8.01 24.91 -6.55
CA VAL A 251 8.89 25.32 -7.66
C VAL A 251 8.69 24.44 -8.88
N GLU A 252 8.48 23.13 -8.72
CA GLU A 252 8.26 22.19 -9.80
C GLU A 252 6.90 22.48 -10.48
N ILE A 253 5.84 22.75 -9.71
CA ILE A 253 4.54 23.22 -10.24
C ILE A 253 4.69 24.55 -10.98
N ARG A 254 5.32 25.57 -10.37
CA ARG A 254 5.53 26.88 -11.03
C ARG A 254 6.35 26.77 -12.31
N THR A 255 7.34 25.89 -12.34
CA THR A 255 8.20 25.69 -13.52
C THR A 255 7.45 24.97 -14.63
N ILE A 256 6.62 23.97 -14.30
CA ILE A 256 5.73 23.30 -15.25
C ILE A 256 4.73 24.31 -15.83
N LEU A 257 4.08 25.12 -15.00
CA LEU A 257 3.13 26.15 -15.43
C LEU A 257 3.79 27.21 -16.34
N LYS A 258 5.02 27.66 -16.02
CA LYS A 258 5.80 28.57 -16.87
C LYS A 258 6.16 27.97 -18.23
N ASN A 259 6.54 26.69 -18.26
CA ASN A 259 6.89 26.00 -19.51
C ASN A 259 5.67 25.77 -20.39
N VAL A 260 4.52 25.41 -19.81
CA VAL A 260 3.26 25.26 -20.55
C VAL A 260 2.81 26.61 -21.13
N LYS A 261 2.88 27.70 -20.36
CA LYS A 261 2.58 29.06 -20.87
C LYS A 261 3.45 29.44 -22.07
N LYS A 262 4.75 29.15 -22.00
CA LYS A 262 5.71 29.43 -23.08
C LYS A 262 5.44 28.59 -24.35
N ASP A 263 4.93 27.38 -24.21
CA ASP A 263 4.57 26.53 -25.35
C ASP A 263 3.25 26.97 -26.02
N CYS A 264 2.32 27.58 -25.26
CA CYS A 264 1.10 28.18 -25.81
C CYS A 264 1.35 29.53 -26.53
N GLU A 265 2.41 30.26 -26.17
CA GLU A 265 2.74 31.58 -26.77
C GLU A 265 3.53 31.50 -28.09
N LYS A 266 3.83 30.30 -28.62
CA LYS A 266 4.56 30.18 -29.90
C LYS A 266 3.68 30.65 -31.08
N PRO A 267 4.11 31.68 -31.84
CA PRO A 267 3.33 32.17 -32.97
C PRO A 267 3.27 31.12 -34.10
N LYS A 268 2.08 30.89 -34.64
CA LYS A 268 1.80 29.95 -35.74
C LYS A 268 2.74 30.21 -36.95
N PRO A 269 3.20 29.16 -37.66
CA PRO A 269 3.94 29.33 -38.91
C PRO A 269 3.05 30.05 -39.93
N LYS A 270 3.55 31.17 -40.48
CA LYS A 270 2.84 32.00 -41.46
C LYS A 270 2.56 31.18 -42.72
N GLN A 271 1.28 31.06 -43.08
CA GLN A 271 0.88 30.56 -44.40
C GLN A 271 1.37 31.53 -45.50
N PRO A 272 1.72 31.04 -46.72
CA PRO A 272 2.16 31.89 -47.82
C PRO A 272 1.00 32.76 -48.30
N LYS A 273 1.24 34.08 -48.44
CA LYS A 273 0.25 35.06 -48.87
C LYS A 273 0.11 35.08 -50.39
N GLU A 274 -1.11 34.94 -50.89
CA GLU A 274 -1.47 35.30 -52.28
C GLU A 274 -1.46 36.84 -52.49
N PRO A 275 -1.26 37.32 -53.74
CA PRO A 275 -1.05 38.73 -54.03
C PRO A 275 -2.33 39.56 -54.00
N LYS A 276 -2.17 40.81 -53.55
CA LYS A 276 -3.20 41.81 -53.27
C LYS A 276 -3.77 42.49 -54.52
N GLU A 277 -5.04 42.90 -54.45
CA GLU A 277 -5.60 44.05 -55.17
C GLU A 277 -6.04 45.18 -54.21
N PRO A 278 -6.12 46.47 -54.66
CA PRO A 278 -6.00 47.62 -53.77
C PRO A 278 -7.25 48.51 -53.60
N LYS A 279 -7.33 49.12 -52.40
CA LYS A 279 -7.99 50.39 -51.98
C LYS A 279 -9.53 50.31 -51.79
N GLU A 280 -10.12 50.85 -50.72
CA GLU A 280 -10.16 52.25 -50.25
C GLU A 280 -10.50 52.43 -48.74
N PRO A 281 -10.36 53.65 -48.15
CA PRO A 281 -10.28 53.87 -46.70
C PRO A 281 -11.54 54.49 -46.06
N LYS A 282 -11.94 54.06 -44.85
CA LYS A 282 -12.77 54.88 -43.92
C LYS A 282 -12.46 54.59 -42.43
N GLU A 283 -11.96 55.64 -41.78
CA GLU A 283 -12.18 56.21 -40.44
C GLU A 283 -12.32 55.37 -39.14
N PRO A 284 -11.92 55.97 -37.99
CA PRO A 284 -11.54 55.26 -36.77
C PRO A 284 -12.68 55.12 -35.75
N LYS A 285 -12.62 54.07 -34.92
CA LYS A 285 -13.37 53.98 -33.66
C LYS A 285 -12.41 53.81 -32.47
N GLU A 286 -12.88 54.39 -31.38
CA GLU A 286 -12.23 54.78 -30.12
C GLU A 286 -11.45 53.71 -29.35
N PRO A 287 -10.55 54.14 -28.45
CA PRO A 287 -9.77 53.24 -27.59
C PRO A 287 -10.60 52.79 -26.38
N GLN A 288 -10.64 51.48 -26.13
CA GLN A 288 -10.99 50.98 -24.81
C GLN A 288 -9.73 50.74 -24.00
N GLU A 289 -9.64 51.47 -22.91
CA GLU A 289 -8.60 51.43 -21.88
C GLU A 289 -8.51 50.01 -21.27
N GLY A 290 -7.44 49.28 -21.59
CA GLY A 290 -7.04 48.11 -20.82
C GLY A 290 -6.33 48.54 -19.53
N ARG A 291 -7.06 48.57 -18.41
CA ARG A 291 -6.44 48.65 -17.08
C ARG A 291 -5.75 47.31 -16.76
N CYS A 292 -4.41 47.31 -16.77
CA CYS A 292 -3.64 46.29 -16.07
C CYS A 292 -3.74 46.55 -14.56
N PHE A 293 -4.49 45.72 -13.84
CA PHE A 293 -4.38 45.66 -12.38
C PHE A 293 -3.19 44.76 -12.01
N PHE A 294 -2.20 45.37 -11.37
CA PHE A 294 -1.17 44.68 -10.59
C PHE A 294 -1.79 44.32 -9.24
N VAL A 295 -1.81 43.04 -8.85
CA VAL A 295 -2.10 42.62 -7.48
C VAL A 295 -1.00 41.70 -6.97
N HIS A 296 -0.52 42.02 -5.77
CA HIS A 296 0.44 41.29 -4.99
C HIS A 296 -0.12 39.93 -4.54
N ILE A 297 0.69 38.88 -4.65
CA ILE A 297 0.31 37.51 -4.28
C ILE A 297 0.51 37.31 -2.77
N ALA A 298 -0.59 37.10 -2.05
CA ALA A 298 -0.64 36.40 -0.78
C ALA A 298 -1.86 35.48 -0.80
N GLY A 299 -1.64 34.16 -0.69
CA GLY A 299 -2.70 33.17 -0.55
C GLY A 299 -3.29 32.69 -1.88
N GLY A 300 -3.55 31.38 -1.96
CA GLY A 300 -3.92 30.66 -3.17
C GLY A 300 -5.14 31.21 -3.91
N GLU A 301 -4.92 31.61 -5.16
CA GLU A 301 -5.93 31.82 -6.20
C GLU A 301 -5.16 31.89 -7.53
N ALA A 302 -4.86 30.74 -8.13
CA ALA A 302 -4.23 30.67 -9.46
C ALA A 302 -5.01 29.78 -10.45
N SER A 303 -6.14 29.21 -10.03
CA SER A 303 -6.89 28.24 -10.84
C SER A 303 -7.87 28.90 -11.83
N GLN A 304 -8.35 30.12 -11.54
CA GLN A 304 -9.41 30.76 -12.35
C GLN A 304 -8.90 31.51 -13.60
N ASP A 305 -7.68 32.07 -13.59
CA ASP A 305 -7.20 32.91 -14.70
C ASP A 305 -6.71 32.14 -15.95
N TRP A 306 -6.49 30.83 -15.86
CA TRP A 306 -6.20 30.00 -17.04
C TRP A 306 -7.45 29.63 -17.85
N ALA A 307 -8.63 29.61 -17.22
CA ALA A 307 -9.85 29.04 -17.80
C ALA A 307 -10.46 29.90 -18.92
N CYS A 308 -10.30 31.22 -18.89
CA CYS A 308 -11.03 32.11 -19.79
C CYS A 308 -10.31 32.45 -21.11
N GLY A 309 -9.07 31.98 -21.34
CA GLY A 309 -8.26 32.44 -22.49
C GLY A 309 -7.57 31.37 -23.34
N ALA A 310 -7.61 30.08 -22.96
CA ALA A 310 -6.81 29.02 -23.58
C ALA A 310 -7.60 27.81 -24.11
N SER A 311 -8.93 27.86 -24.09
CA SER A 311 -9.79 26.69 -24.41
C SER A 311 -9.62 26.16 -25.84
N ASP A 312 -9.21 27.01 -26.79
CA ASP A 312 -9.23 26.63 -28.21
C ASP A 312 -7.93 25.96 -28.72
N CYS A 313 -6.90 25.73 -27.87
CA CYS A 313 -5.61 25.22 -28.34
C CYS A 313 -4.87 24.22 -27.43
N ALA A 314 -5.43 23.81 -26.30
CA ALA A 314 -4.82 22.76 -25.48
C ALA A 314 -4.92 21.39 -26.18
N GLY A 315 -3.77 20.82 -26.55
CA GLY A 315 -3.67 19.44 -27.04
C GLY A 315 -3.83 18.41 -25.92
N SER A 316 -4.14 17.16 -26.27
CA SER A 316 -4.28 16.04 -25.33
C SER A 316 -3.04 15.84 -24.43
N ASP A 317 -1.84 16.14 -24.95
CA ASP A 317 -0.58 16.11 -24.20
C ASP A 317 -0.53 17.13 -23.05
N SER A 318 -1.15 18.30 -23.22
CA SER A 318 -1.19 19.34 -22.19
C SER A 318 -2.09 18.91 -21.05
N TYR A 319 -3.29 18.38 -21.37
CA TYR A 319 -4.19 17.79 -20.38
C TYR A 319 -3.52 16.65 -19.60
N THR A 320 -2.90 15.71 -20.31
CA THR A 320 -2.21 14.55 -19.70
C THR A 320 -1.13 15.00 -18.71
N LYS A 321 -0.37 16.07 -19.02
CA LYS A 321 0.65 16.63 -18.12
C LYS A 321 0.06 17.30 -16.89
N VAL A 322 -1.03 18.07 -17.05
CA VAL A 322 -1.71 18.74 -15.93
C VAL A 322 -2.31 17.71 -14.98
N ILE A 323 -3.02 16.72 -15.53
CA ILE A 323 -3.61 15.61 -14.77
C ILE A 323 -2.51 14.81 -14.06
N GLY A 324 -1.42 14.47 -14.76
CA GLY A 324 -0.28 13.80 -14.15
C GLY A 324 0.41 14.62 -13.05
N ALA A 325 0.41 15.95 -13.13
CA ALA A 325 0.96 16.82 -12.09
C ALA A 325 0.06 16.83 -10.84
N TRP A 326 -1.26 16.96 -11.00
CA TRP A 326 -2.22 16.88 -9.89
C TRP A 326 -2.23 15.48 -9.25
N ALA A 327 -2.20 14.43 -10.06
CA ALA A 327 -2.05 13.06 -9.60
C ALA A 327 -0.77 12.87 -8.76
N SER A 328 0.34 13.48 -9.19
CA SER A 328 1.61 13.43 -8.44
C SER A 328 1.59 14.17 -7.11
N ILE A 329 0.66 15.11 -6.94
CA ILE A 329 0.44 15.86 -5.70
C ILE A 329 -0.53 15.10 -4.77
N GLY A 330 -1.31 14.16 -5.31
CA GLY A 330 -2.39 13.48 -4.60
C GLY A 330 -3.69 14.28 -4.59
N ASP A 331 -3.83 15.32 -5.42
CA ASP A 331 -5.10 16.04 -5.53
C ASP A 331 -5.99 15.37 -6.58
N ALA A 332 -6.76 14.39 -6.13
CA ALA A 332 -7.67 13.65 -6.99
C ALA A 332 -8.84 14.51 -7.50
N LYS A 333 -9.28 15.54 -6.77
CA LYS A 333 -10.44 16.34 -7.16
C LYS A 333 -10.13 17.18 -8.38
N GLU A 334 -9.02 17.91 -8.34
CA GLU A 334 -8.56 18.70 -9.49
C GLU A 334 -8.23 17.78 -10.68
N ALA A 335 -7.59 16.63 -10.44
CA ALA A 335 -7.33 15.66 -11.50
C ALA A 335 -8.62 15.16 -12.18
N GLN A 336 -9.69 14.91 -11.40
CA GLN A 336 -11.01 14.53 -11.92
C GLN A 336 -11.63 15.64 -12.77
N GLU A 337 -11.61 16.89 -12.31
CA GLU A 337 -12.18 18.02 -13.06
C GLU A 337 -11.47 18.23 -14.39
N TRP A 338 -10.13 18.15 -14.40
CA TRP A 338 -9.35 18.26 -15.63
C TRP A 338 -9.57 17.09 -16.58
N PHE A 339 -9.75 15.87 -16.07
CA PHE A 339 -10.09 14.73 -16.91
C PHE A 339 -11.53 14.79 -17.44
N ALA A 340 -12.48 15.31 -16.66
CA ALA A 340 -13.85 15.55 -17.11
C ALA A 340 -13.89 16.51 -18.30
N ARG A 341 -13.17 17.63 -18.21
CA ARG A 341 -13.01 18.58 -19.35
C ARG A 341 -12.36 17.92 -20.56
N MET A 342 -11.36 17.07 -20.32
CA MET A 342 -10.69 16.32 -21.39
C MET A 342 -11.62 15.31 -22.08
N MET A 343 -12.58 14.74 -21.36
CA MET A 343 -13.63 13.88 -21.89
C MET A 343 -14.68 14.67 -22.69
N GLU A 344 -15.10 15.84 -22.19
CA GLU A 344 -16.03 16.75 -22.88
C GLU A 344 -15.47 17.25 -24.22
N GLU A 345 -14.16 17.51 -24.28
CA GLU A 345 -13.48 17.89 -25.53
C GLU A 345 -13.13 16.69 -26.44
N GLU A 346 -13.55 15.47 -26.10
CA GLU A 346 -13.21 14.20 -26.80
C GLU A 346 -11.70 13.90 -26.89
N LYS A 347 -10.86 14.64 -26.17
CA LYS A 347 -9.39 14.52 -26.19
C LYS A 347 -8.84 13.50 -25.21
N ALA A 348 -9.69 12.79 -24.47
CA ALA A 348 -9.28 11.84 -23.43
C ALA A 348 -8.33 10.75 -23.95
N THR A 349 -7.28 10.47 -23.17
CA THR A 349 -6.24 9.47 -23.48
C THR A 349 -6.18 8.42 -22.37
N PRO A 350 -5.83 7.16 -22.70
CA PRO A 350 -5.67 6.10 -21.69
C PRO A 350 -4.58 6.44 -20.66
N GLN A 351 -3.56 7.20 -21.07
CA GLN A 351 -2.49 7.63 -20.17
C GLN A 351 -2.97 8.66 -19.14
N ALA A 352 -3.84 9.61 -19.53
CA ALA A 352 -4.44 10.54 -18.58
C ALA A 352 -5.37 9.80 -17.61
N LEU A 353 -6.11 8.80 -18.08
CA LEU A 353 -6.94 7.94 -17.24
C LEU A 353 -6.10 7.17 -16.22
N ALA A 354 -4.96 6.59 -16.63
CA ALA A 354 -4.07 5.89 -15.71
C ALA A 354 -3.57 6.80 -14.58
N PHE A 355 -3.20 8.04 -14.88
CA PHE A 355 -2.83 9.02 -13.84
C PHE A 355 -3.97 9.39 -12.91
N LEU A 356 -5.19 9.52 -13.44
CA LEU A 356 -6.37 9.79 -12.62
C LEU A 356 -6.66 8.61 -11.69
N VAL A 357 -6.68 7.39 -12.22
CA VAL A 357 -6.91 6.17 -11.43
C VAL A 357 -5.83 6.00 -10.36
N ASP A 358 -4.55 6.22 -10.70
CA ASP A 358 -3.45 6.24 -9.74
C ASP A 358 -3.72 7.25 -8.61
N ALA A 359 -4.15 8.47 -8.94
CA ALA A 359 -4.46 9.50 -7.94
C ALA A 359 -5.61 9.07 -7.03
N LEU A 360 -6.69 8.51 -7.59
CA LEU A 360 -7.86 8.09 -6.81
C LEU A 360 -7.50 6.94 -5.87
N VAL A 361 -6.74 5.97 -6.36
CA VAL A 361 -6.37 4.77 -5.61
C VAL A 361 -5.34 5.05 -4.52
N LEU A 362 -4.41 5.99 -4.74
CA LEU A 362 -3.31 6.26 -3.81
C LEU A 362 -3.63 7.32 -2.74
N VAL A 363 -4.74 8.05 -2.86
CA VAL A 363 -5.14 9.04 -1.85
C VAL A 363 -5.61 8.31 -0.59
N SER A 364 -5.09 8.73 0.56
CA SER A 364 -5.31 8.16 1.90
C SER A 364 -6.71 8.43 2.51
N GLY A 365 -7.76 8.43 1.67
CA GLY A 365 -9.15 8.61 2.09
C GLY A 365 -9.92 7.30 2.16
N ASP A 366 -11.25 7.39 2.06
CA ASP A 366 -12.13 6.22 1.91
C ASP A 366 -11.77 5.48 0.61
N GLN A 367 -10.94 4.43 0.75
CA GLN A 367 -10.45 3.62 -0.37
C GLN A 367 -11.62 3.01 -1.15
N HIS A 368 -12.74 2.71 -0.50
CA HIS A 368 -13.88 2.09 -1.15
C HIS A 368 -14.62 3.10 -2.05
N GLU A 369 -14.86 4.31 -1.56
CA GLU A 369 -15.48 5.38 -2.36
C GLU A 369 -14.58 5.81 -3.53
N GLN A 370 -13.28 5.98 -3.28
CA GLN A 370 -12.32 6.38 -4.31
C GLN A 370 -12.12 5.27 -5.36
N ALA A 371 -12.07 4.00 -4.95
CA ALA A 371 -12.00 2.86 -5.87
C ALA A 371 -13.28 2.75 -6.73
N ALA A 372 -14.46 2.99 -6.14
CA ALA A 372 -15.71 3.02 -6.90
C ALA A 372 -15.71 4.15 -7.95
N LYS A 373 -15.20 5.34 -7.61
CA LYS A 373 -15.02 6.44 -8.57
C LYS A 373 -14.02 6.09 -9.66
N ALA A 374 -12.94 5.39 -9.34
CA ALA A 374 -11.98 4.93 -10.33
C ALA A 374 -12.63 3.97 -11.34
N GLU A 375 -13.43 3.01 -10.88
CA GLU A 375 -14.21 2.11 -11.75
C GLU A 375 -15.21 2.89 -12.62
N GLU A 376 -15.91 3.88 -12.04
CA GLU A 376 -16.85 4.73 -12.79
C GLU A 376 -16.13 5.48 -13.94
N TRP A 377 -14.94 6.01 -13.69
CA TRP A 377 -14.15 6.67 -14.73
C TRP A 377 -13.61 5.71 -15.79
N ILE A 378 -13.22 4.49 -15.41
CA ILE A 378 -12.80 3.45 -16.36
C ILE A 378 -13.96 3.07 -17.26
N GLU A 379 -15.16 2.87 -16.71
CA GLU A 379 -16.35 2.52 -17.47
C GLU A 379 -16.82 3.68 -18.36
N LYS A 380 -16.79 4.92 -17.86
CA LYS A 380 -17.06 6.12 -18.68
C LYS A 380 -16.07 6.26 -19.83
N PHE A 381 -14.80 5.94 -19.62
CA PHE A 381 -13.82 5.97 -20.70
C PHE A 381 -14.08 4.85 -21.72
N ARG A 382 -14.40 3.64 -21.24
CA ARG A 382 -14.75 2.49 -22.08
C ARG A 382 -15.98 2.77 -22.96
N SER A 383 -17.00 3.46 -22.42
CA SER A 383 -18.22 3.80 -23.17
C SER A 383 -17.98 4.81 -24.31
N THR A 384 -16.86 5.53 -24.31
CA THR A 384 -16.45 6.37 -25.45
C THR A 384 -15.89 5.56 -26.63
N GLY A 385 -15.80 4.23 -26.51
CA GLY A 385 -15.27 3.35 -27.55
C GLY A 385 -13.74 3.40 -27.69
N LYS A 386 -13.03 4.03 -26.74
CA LYS A 386 -11.57 4.06 -26.70
C LYS A 386 -11.03 2.85 -25.95
N GLU A 387 -9.98 2.24 -26.48
CA GLU A 387 -9.32 1.09 -25.87
C GLU A 387 -8.56 1.48 -24.60
N LEU A 388 -8.66 0.63 -23.57
CA LEU A 388 -7.86 0.76 -22.35
C LEU A 388 -6.41 0.33 -22.63
N THR A 389 -5.52 0.67 -21.71
CA THR A 389 -4.11 0.25 -21.76
C THR A 389 -3.77 -0.53 -20.50
N ALA A 390 -2.81 -1.45 -20.57
CA ALA A 390 -2.32 -2.24 -19.43
C ALA A 390 -2.00 -1.38 -18.19
N LYS A 391 -1.53 -0.14 -18.39
CA LYS A 391 -1.27 0.83 -17.32
C LYS A 391 -2.49 1.18 -16.48
N VAL A 392 -3.68 1.26 -17.09
CA VAL A 392 -4.93 1.57 -16.36
C VAL A 392 -5.29 0.42 -15.43
N TYR A 393 -5.13 -0.82 -15.89
CA TYR A 393 -5.31 -2.02 -15.08
C TYR A 393 -4.28 -2.11 -13.95
N ALA A 394 -3.00 -1.82 -14.23
CA ALA A 394 -1.94 -1.80 -13.23
C ALA A 394 -2.17 -0.70 -12.16
N ALA A 395 -2.58 0.50 -12.58
CA ALA A 395 -2.96 1.60 -11.68
C ALA A 395 -4.09 1.17 -10.74
N ARG A 396 -5.16 0.58 -11.32
CA ARG A 396 -6.33 0.14 -10.55
C ARG A 396 -6.01 -0.96 -9.55
N ALA A 397 -5.18 -1.92 -9.94
CA ALA A 397 -4.77 -3.05 -9.11
C ALA A 397 -3.77 -2.66 -7.99
N SER A 398 -3.18 -1.46 -8.05
CA SER A 398 -2.21 -1.00 -7.05
C SER A 398 -2.81 -0.84 -5.65
N ALA A 399 -4.12 -0.61 -5.53
CA ALA A 399 -4.82 -0.60 -4.24
C ALA A 399 -4.81 -1.98 -3.59
N ASP A 400 -5.19 -2.99 -4.37
CA ASP A 400 -5.35 -4.36 -3.90
C ASP A 400 -3.99 -4.99 -3.53
N VAL A 401 -2.90 -4.52 -4.17
CA VAL A 401 -1.52 -4.85 -3.76
C VAL A 401 -1.24 -4.44 -2.31
N MET A 402 -1.71 -3.27 -1.86
CA MET A 402 -1.49 -2.78 -0.49
C MET A 402 -2.23 -3.61 0.54
N ASN A 403 -3.42 -4.10 0.17
CA ASN A 403 -4.25 -4.94 1.00
C ASN A 403 -3.73 -6.40 1.05
N GLY A 404 -2.82 -6.77 0.13
CA GLY A 404 -2.32 -8.13 0.00
C GLY A 404 -3.28 -9.07 -0.71
N ASP A 405 -4.33 -8.53 -1.35
CA ASP A 405 -5.42 -9.26 -2.01
C ASP A 405 -4.99 -9.68 -3.42
N PHE A 406 -4.04 -10.61 -3.49
CA PHE A 406 -3.47 -11.04 -4.77
C PHE A 406 -4.50 -11.66 -5.73
N GLU A 407 -5.58 -12.26 -5.22
CA GLU A 407 -6.67 -12.82 -6.03
C GLU A 407 -7.38 -11.75 -6.85
N GLN A 408 -7.62 -10.59 -6.23
CA GLN A 408 -8.26 -9.45 -6.90
C GLN A 408 -7.30 -8.80 -7.92
N VAL A 409 -6.00 -8.82 -7.65
CA VAL A 409 -4.99 -8.40 -8.64
C VAL A 409 -4.98 -9.36 -9.83
N GLU A 410 -4.99 -10.67 -9.60
CA GLU A 410 -5.06 -11.68 -10.67
C GLU A 410 -6.33 -11.53 -11.51
N ALA A 411 -7.49 -11.35 -10.89
CA ALA A 411 -8.75 -11.13 -11.60
C ALA A 411 -8.67 -9.92 -12.55
N ARG A 412 -8.03 -8.82 -12.12
CA ARG A 412 -7.82 -7.64 -12.97
C ARG A 412 -6.84 -7.89 -14.12
N MET A 413 -5.80 -8.68 -13.89
CA MET A 413 -4.87 -9.07 -14.96
C MET A 413 -5.51 -10.04 -15.95
N GLN A 414 -6.40 -10.92 -15.49
CA GLN A 414 -7.21 -11.78 -16.37
C GLN A 414 -8.20 -10.95 -17.19
N GLN A 415 -8.84 -9.94 -16.59
CA GLN A 415 -9.70 -9.01 -17.32
C GLN A 415 -8.90 -8.25 -18.39
N MET A 416 -7.68 -7.81 -18.07
CA MET A 416 -6.79 -7.18 -19.04
C MET A 416 -6.45 -8.13 -20.21
N GLU A 417 -6.13 -9.39 -19.95
CA GLU A 417 -5.91 -10.39 -21.01
C GLU A 417 -7.20 -10.68 -21.81
N ALA A 418 -8.38 -10.68 -21.17
CA ALA A 418 -9.68 -10.85 -21.83
C ALA A 418 -10.03 -9.68 -22.75
N ASP A 419 -9.62 -8.46 -22.39
CA ASP A 419 -9.69 -7.27 -23.23
C ASP A 419 -8.65 -7.29 -24.38
N GLY A 420 -7.87 -8.37 -24.53
CA GLY A 420 -6.87 -8.53 -25.59
C GLY A 420 -5.55 -7.80 -25.32
N LEU A 421 -5.35 -7.30 -24.10
CA LEU A 421 -4.13 -6.61 -23.69
C LEU A 421 -3.17 -7.59 -23.03
N GLU A 422 -1.90 -7.53 -23.43
CA GLU A 422 -0.88 -8.42 -22.86
C GLU A 422 -0.31 -7.85 -21.56
N ILE A 423 0.11 -8.74 -20.65
CA ILE A 423 0.82 -8.35 -19.42
C ILE A 423 2.13 -7.67 -19.79
N ASP A 424 2.24 -6.38 -19.44
CA ASP A 424 3.44 -5.57 -19.66
C ASP A 424 4.38 -5.59 -18.45
N GLU A 425 5.47 -4.82 -18.54
CA GLU A 425 6.47 -4.70 -17.46
C GLU A 425 5.85 -4.13 -16.17
N GLU A 426 4.85 -3.24 -16.27
CA GLU A 426 4.19 -2.59 -15.12
C GLU A 426 3.19 -3.54 -14.45
N ALA A 427 2.32 -4.19 -15.24
CA ALA A 427 1.37 -5.20 -14.78
C ALA A 427 2.06 -6.40 -14.11
N LEU A 428 3.18 -6.88 -14.66
CA LEU A 428 3.96 -7.94 -14.03
C LEU A 428 4.56 -7.49 -12.69
N THR A 429 5.00 -6.23 -12.59
CA THR A 429 5.53 -5.67 -11.34
C THR A 429 4.46 -5.64 -10.26
N VAL A 430 3.24 -5.19 -10.59
CA VAL A 430 2.06 -5.19 -9.70
C VAL A 430 1.75 -6.59 -9.20
N LEU A 431 1.66 -7.56 -10.11
CA LEU A 431 1.33 -8.95 -9.78
C LEU A 431 2.37 -9.57 -8.83
N LEU A 432 3.67 -9.34 -9.10
CA LEU A 432 4.75 -9.82 -8.24
C LEU A 432 4.72 -9.16 -6.85
N LEU A 433 4.45 -7.86 -6.78
CA LEU A 433 4.30 -7.17 -5.49
C LEU A 433 3.09 -7.69 -4.71
N ALA A 434 1.97 -7.97 -5.37
CA ALA A 434 0.78 -8.55 -4.73
C ALA A 434 1.10 -9.87 -4.03
N TYR A 435 1.79 -10.78 -4.73
CA TYR A 435 2.24 -12.05 -4.13
C TYR A 435 3.24 -11.84 -2.99
N GLY A 436 4.04 -10.79 -3.06
CA GLY A 436 5.01 -10.43 -2.04
C GLY A 436 4.40 -9.88 -0.76
N TYR A 437 3.31 -9.13 -0.87
CA TYR A 437 2.58 -8.56 0.28
C TYR A 437 1.50 -9.48 0.84
N ALA A 438 1.01 -10.44 0.05
CA ALA A 438 0.05 -11.45 0.49
C ALA A 438 0.47 -12.14 1.80
N GLN A 439 -0.51 -12.45 2.65
CA GLN A 439 -0.31 -13.21 3.90
C GLN A 439 -1.13 -14.51 3.84
N PRO A 440 -0.50 -15.70 3.73
CA PRO A 440 0.94 -15.95 3.61
C PRO A 440 1.51 -15.55 2.24
N GLN A 441 2.81 -15.28 2.21
CA GLN A 441 3.51 -14.85 0.99
C GLN A 441 3.46 -15.94 -0.10
N GLN A 442 3.01 -15.56 -1.29
CA GLN A 442 2.77 -16.47 -2.41
C GLN A 442 4.01 -16.65 -3.30
N THR A 443 5.10 -17.11 -2.69
CA THR A 443 6.42 -17.24 -3.37
C THR A 443 6.36 -18.13 -4.61
N LEU A 444 5.69 -19.28 -4.55
CA LEU A 444 5.61 -20.24 -5.66
C LEU A 444 4.85 -19.67 -6.87
N LEU A 445 3.75 -18.95 -6.63
CA LEU A 445 2.98 -18.29 -7.70
C LEU A 445 3.82 -17.19 -8.35
N ALA A 446 4.51 -16.37 -7.56
CA ALA A 446 5.42 -15.35 -8.08
C ALA A 446 6.51 -15.94 -9.00
N GLU A 447 7.09 -17.09 -8.63
CA GLU A 447 8.07 -17.78 -9.48
C GLU A 447 7.47 -18.28 -10.79
N GLN A 448 6.30 -18.93 -10.72
CA GLN A 448 5.63 -19.50 -11.88
C GLN A 448 5.26 -18.39 -12.87
N MET A 449 4.67 -17.31 -12.38
CA MET A 449 4.26 -16.18 -13.20
C MET A 449 5.47 -15.48 -13.83
N PHE A 450 6.54 -15.27 -13.06
CA PHE A 450 7.78 -14.70 -13.61
C PHE A 450 8.36 -15.59 -14.72
N LYS A 451 8.47 -16.91 -14.50
CA LYS A 451 8.96 -17.85 -15.52
C LYS A 451 8.08 -17.84 -16.76
N GLN A 452 6.77 -17.86 -16.60
CA GLN A 452 5.82 -17.84 -17.71
C GLN A 452 6.00 -16.59 -18.58
N GLN A 453 6.08 -15.40 -17.97
CA GLN A 453 6.24 -14.16 -18.73
C GLN A 453 7.61 -14.03 -19.39
N MET A 454 8.67 -14.53 -18.76
CA MET A 454 10.00 -14.58 -19.38
C MET A 454 10.06 -15.57 -20.55
N LEU A 455 9.36 -16.71 -20.47
CA LEU A 455 9.27 -17.69 -21.56
C LEU A 455 8.43 -17.19 -22.73
N ARG A 456 7.37 -16.40 -22.48
CA ARG A 456 6.62 -15.70 -23.53
C ARG A 456 7.50 -14.71 -24.29
N GLY A 457 8.59 -14.22 -23.69
CA GLY A 457 9.63 -13.42 -24.35
C GLY A 457 9.24 -11.97 -24.68
N LYS A 458 8.03 -11.54 -24.30
CA LYS A 458 7.51 -10.20 -24.58
C LYS A 458 7.86 -9.18 -23.51
N VAL A 459 8.00 -9.63 -22.26
CA VAL A 459 8.35 -8.78 -21.12
C VAL A 459 9.84 -8.87 -20.84
N ARG A 460 10.50 -7.72 -20.65
CA ARG A 460 11.91 -7.69 -20.25
C ARG A 460 12.02 -7.71 -18.74
N ALA A 461 13.04 -8.39 -18.22
CA ALA A 461 13.40 -8.35 -16.81
C ALA A 461 14.08 -7.02 -16.46
N THR A 462 13.29 -5.95 -16.39
CA THR A 462 13.74 -4.62 -15.94
C THR A 462 14.11 -4.64 -14.46
N GLN A 463 14.79 -3.57 -14.01
CA GLN A 463 15.21 -3.45 -12.63
C GLN A 463 14.00 -3.46 -11.67
N GLU A 464 12.91 -2.84 -12.07
CA GLU A 464 11.65 -2.75 -11.34
C GLU A 464 11.03 -4.15 -11.15
N VAL A 465 10.91 -4.93 -12.23
CA VAL A 465 10.40 -6.31 -12.19
C VAL A 465 11.29 -7.20 -11.30
N LEU A 466 12.61 -7.08 -11.42
CA LEU A 466 13.55 -7.87 -10.61
C LEU A 466 13.51 -7.51 -9.12
N GLN A 467 13.25 -6.24 -8.80
CA GLN A 467 13.09 -5.81 -7.42
C GLN A 467 11.77 -6.31 -6.84
N ALA A 468 10.67 -6.24 -7.59
CA ALA A 468 9.39 -6.83 -7.18
C ALA A 468 9.51 -8.35 -6.98
N LEU A 469 10.18 -9.06 -7.89
CA LEU A 469 10.50 -10.48 -7.73
C LEU A 469 11.30 -10.74 -6.45
N ARG A 470 12.31 -9.92 -6.15
CA ARG A 470 13.11 -10.05 -4.93
C ARG A 470 12.25 -9.88 -3.67
N VAL A 471 11.26 -8.97 -3.68
CA VAL A 471 10.31 -8.82 -2.56
C VAL A 471 9.48 -10.10 -2.41
N ALA A 472 8.99 -10.66 -3.52
CA ALA A 472 8.09 -11.81 -3.51
C ALA A 472 8.75 -13.16 -3.18
N VAL A 473 9.95 -13.44 -3.69
CA VAL A 473 10.61 -14.76 -3.53
C VAL A 473 11.89 -14.71 -2.68
N GLY A 474 12.32 -13.52 -2.29
CA GLY A 474 13.59 -13.29 -1.59
C GLY A 474 14.80 -13.17 -2.53
N GLY A 475 15.86 -12.56 -2.01
CA GLY A 475 17.06 -12.23 -2.79
C GLY A 475 17.82 -13.45 -3.34
N GLY A 476 17.94 -14.53 -2.57
CA GLY A 476 18.65 -15.74 -2.99
C GLY A 476 17.96 -16.44 -4.16
N ARG A 477 16.64 -16.59 -4.09
CA ARG A 477 15.86 -17.26 -5.12
C ARG A 477 15.73 -16.42 -6.39
N CYS A 478 15.55 -15.11 -6.26
CA CYS A 478 15.59 -14.17 -7.40
C CYS A 478 16.91 -14.28 -8.20
N LEU A 479 18.05 -14.39 -7.53
CA LEU A 479 19.34 -14.60 -8.20
C LEU A 479 19.43 -15.95 -8.90
N GLN A 480 18.87 -17.01 -8.31
CA GLN A 480 18.82 -18.33 -8.93
C GLN A 480 17.97 -18.33 -10.21
N LEU A 481 16.78 -17.72 -10.17
CA LEU A 481 15.89 -17.60 -11.33
C LEU A 481 16.54 -16.82 -12.48
N ARG A 482 17.27 -15.75 -12.17
CA ARG A 482 18.04 -15.01 -13.17
C ARG A 482 19.10 -15.87 -13.86
N ARG A 483 19.75 -16.78 -13.14
CA ARG A 483 20.71 -17.73 -13.72
C ARG A 483 20.02 -18.80 -14.55
N GLU A 484 18.92 -19.37 -14.03
CA GLU A 484 18.11 -20.40 -14.72
C GLU A 484 17.61 -19.89 -16.08
N LEU A 485 17.12 -18.65 -16.13
CA LEU A 485 16.57 -18.03 -17.34
C LEU A 485 17.62 -17.27 -18.18
N GLN A 486 18.91 -17.36 -17.82
CA GLN A 486 20.01 -16.66 -18.50
C GLN A 486 19.78 -15.15 -18.66
N ILE A 487 19.08 -14.52 -17.70
CA ILE A 487 18.79 -13.09 -17.69
C ILE A 487 20.06 -12.34 -17.26
N GLY A 488 20.91 -12.05 -18.25
CA GLY A 488 22.12 -11.26 -18.07
C GLY A 488 21.80 -9.88 -17.50
N THR A 489 22.59 -9.41 -16.53
CA THR A 489 22.67 -7.96 -16.25
C THR A 489 23.33 -7.32 -17.48
N SER A 490 22.55 -6.86 -18.45
CA SER A 490 23.08 -6.07 -19.57
C SER A 490 21.97 -5.13 -20.04
N GLN A 491 22.20 -3.85 -20.39
CA GLN A 491 23.41 -3.28 -20.96
C GLN A 491 23.60 -1.80 -20.57
N LYS A 492 24.82 -1.43 -20.15
CA LYS A 492 25.51 -0.29 -20.80
C LYS A 492 26.56 -0.95 -21.68
N SER A 493 26.64 -0.56 -22.94
CA SER A 493 27.66 -1.13 -23.84
C SER A 493 29.07 -0.82 -23.30
N PRO A 494 30.11 -1.64 -23.60
CA PRO A 494 31.49 -1.34 -23.24
C PRO A 494 31.95 0.02 -23.81
N ALA A 495 31.42 0.41 -24.97
CA ALA A 495 31.65 1.72 -25.58
C ALA A 495 31.06 2.87 -24.74
N GLU A 496 29.88 2.69 -24.16
CA GLU A 496 29.25 3.67 -23.26
C GLU A 496 29.86 3.68 -21.85
N ALA A 497 30.43 2.57 -21.39
CA ALA A 497 31.13 2.50 -20.11
C ALA A 497 32.44 3.32 -20.14
N ILE A 498 33.13 3.31 -21.29
CA ILE A 498 34.33 4.11 -21.53
C ILE A 498 33.95 5.59 -21.77
N ASP A 499 32.87 5.88 -22.51
CA ASP A 499 32.39 7.25 -22.73
C ASP A 499 31.84 7.90 -21.44
N TRP A 500 31.23 7.11 -20.54
CA TRP A 500 30.76 7.56 -19.22
C TRP A 500 31.91 7.90 -18.26
N ALA A 501 33.03 7.18 -18.34
CA ALA A 501 34.22 7.47 -17.54
C ALA A 501 35.00 8.68 -18.10
N ALA A 502 34.94 8.92 -19.41
CA ALA A 502 35.60 10.04 -20.07
C ALA A 502 34.81 11.36 -20.01
N LYS A 503 33.48 11.32 -19.82
CA LYS A 503 32.61 12.50 -19.76
C LYS A 503 31.93 12.67 -18.39
N SER A 504 32.70 12.96 -17.34
CA SER A 504 32.14 13.59 -16.14
C SER A 504 33.19 14.48 -15.47
N PRO A 505 33.04 15.81 -15.57
CA PRO A 505 32.10 16.49 -14.66
C PRO A 505 31.33 17.63 -15.34
N ALA A 506 30.13 17.35 -15.86
CA ALA A 506 29.17 18.42 -16.24
C ALA A 506 27.69 17.98 -16.31
N ALA A 507 27.36 16.71 -16.11
CA ALA A 507 25.99 16.23 -16.24
C ALA A 507 25.25 16.18 -14.89
N LYS A 508 24.96 17.36 -14.30
CA LYS A 508 24.04 17.47 -13.15
C LYS A 508 22.58 17.81 -13.53
N ASN A 509 22.25 18.07 -14.79
CA ASN A 509 20.91 18.58 -15.16
C ASN A 509 20.27 17.89 -16.39
N ARG A 510 20.11 16.57 -16.35
CA ARG A 510 19.12 15.89 -17.20
C ARG A 510 18.24 14.98 -16.34
N LYS A 511 17.07 15.48 -15.93
CA LYS A 511 16.01 14.67 -15.30
C LYS A 511 15.50 13.62 -16.30
N PRO A 512 15.25 12.36 -15.90
CA PRO A 512 14.56 11.40 -16.74
C PRO A 512 13.12 11.86 -16.99
N LYS A 513 12.67 11.78 -18.24
CA LYS A 513 11.31 12.14 -18.66
C LYS A 513 10.30 11.19 -18.02
N GLY A 514 9.32 11.75 -17.31
CA GLY A 514 7.98 11.20 -17.08
C GLY A 514 7.85 9.71 -16.77
N ARG A 515 8.63 9.16 -15.84
CA ARG A 515 8.31 7.86 -15.22
C ARG A 515 7.45 8.09 -13.99
N SER A 516 6.33 7.38 -13.89
CA SER A 516 5.48 7.36 -12.70
C SER A 516 6.34 7.15 -11.44
N ARG A 517 6.18 8.03 -10.44
CA ARG A 517 6.94 8.03 -9.17
C ARG A 517 6.63 6.81 -8.30
N ILE A 518 5.50 6.15 -8.56
CA ILE A 518 4.77 5.22 -7.69
C ILE A 518 5.67 4.07 -7.24
N TRP A 519 6.31 3.32 -8.13
CA TRP A 519 7.08 2.12 -7.72
C TRP A 519 8.30 2.42 -6.86
N LYS A 520 8.86 3.63 -6.92
CA LYS A 520 10.07 3.97 -6.15
C LYS A 520 9.79 4.19 -4.67
N SER A 521 8.56 4.56 -4.29
CA SER A 521 8.16 4.65 -2.88
C SER A 521 7.80 3.28 -2.28
N PHE A 522 7.41 2.31 -3.12
CA PHE A 522 6.97 0.98 -2.67
C PHE A 522 8.10 -0.06 -2.63
N LEU A 523 9.14 0.13 -3.44
CA LEU A 523 10.33 -0.70 -3.38
C LEU A 523 11.23 -0.24 -2.20
N PRO A 524 11.65 -1.14 -1.30
CA PRO A 524 12.60 -0.76 -0.26
C PRO A 524 13.87 -0.16 -0.89
N PRO A 525 14.47 0.87 -0.29
CA PRO A 525 15.68 1.49 -0.82
C PRO A 525 16.74 0.41 -1.05
N PRO A 526 17.53 0.48 -2.13
CA PRO A 526 18.59 -0.49 -2.36
C PRO A 526 19.51 -0.48 -1.14
N GLU A 527 19.63 -1.62 -0.44
CA GLU A 527 20.58 -1.73 0.66
C GLU A 527 21.95 -1.26 0.17
N PRO A 528 22.68 -0.44 0.95
CA PRO A 528 24.04 -0.08 0.59
C PRO A 528 24.81 -1.37 0.42
N ALA A 529 25.30 -1.60 -0.80
CA ALA A 529 25.99 -2.82 -1.16
C ALA A 529 27.04 -3.11 -0.09
N LYS A 530 26.77 -4.11 0.78
CA LYS A 530 27.83 -4.71 1.57
C LYS A 530 28.79 -5.24 0.52
N ARG A 531 29.92 -4.56 0.34
CA ARG A 531 31.08 -5.11 -0.35
C ARG A 531 31.39 -6.41 0.38
N LEU A 532 30.84 -7.51 -0.11
CA LEU A 532 31.47 -8.81 0.05
C LEU A 532 32.84 -8.61 -0.59
N LYS A 533 33.84 -8.43 0.27
CA LYS A 533 35.23 -8.54 -0.14
C LYS A 533 35.37 -9.93 -0.73
N TRP A 534 35.66 -9.96 -2.01
CA TRP A 534 36.16 -11.15 -2.68
C TRP A 534 37.57 -11.39 -2.12
N GLU A 535 37.70 -12.43 -1.30
CA GLU A 535 38.94 -13.21 -1.17
C GLU A 535 38.64 -14.61 -1.66
#